data_AF-A0A5R2MXC2-F1
#
_entry.id   AF-A0A5R2MXC2-F1
#
_cell.length_a   1.000
_cell.length_b   1.000
_cell.length_c   1.000
_cell.angle_alpha   90.00
_cell.angle_beta   90.00
_cell.angle_gamma   90.00
#
_symmetry.space_group_name_H-M   'P 1'
#
loop_
_entity.id
_entity.type
_entity.pdbx_description
1 polymer ?
#
loop_
_entity_poly.entity_id
_entity_poly.type
_entity_poly.pdbx_seq_one_letter_code
_entity_poly.pdbx_strand_id
1 'polypeptide(L)'
;FTEEVRRQIIARYGENALYEGGLSVRTTLDPKIQLIARKSLQNGLLKYDMLRGYRGPVKHIDISGDWGVALGNVKGLEDVPEWTLAVVLDSSADGLTIGIQPSRQVSGDLVKDR
;
A
#
# COMPACT_ATOMS: atom_id res chain seq x y z
N PHE A 1 13.51 7.39 -2.92
CA PHE A 1 14.43 8.25 -3.69
C PHE A 1 14.23 9.73 -3.34
N THR A 2 13.00 10.26 -3.38
CA THR A 2 12.70 11.65 -2.97
C THR A 2 13.27 12.04 -1.61
N GLU A 3 13.14 11.15 -0.62
CA GLU A 3 13.70 11.39 0.72
C GLU A 3 15.23 11.50 0.74
N GLU A 4 15.93 10.75 -0.11
CA GLU A 4 17.39 10.84 -0.23
C GLU A 4 17.79 12.18 -0.87
N VAL A 5 17.07 12.60 -1.92
CA VAL A 5 17.25 13.92 -2.54
C VAL A 5 17.02 15.04 -1.52
N ARG A 6 15.96 14.92 -0.69
CA ARG A 6 15.65 15.86 0.39
C ARG A 6 16.82 15.98 1.37
N ARG A 7 17.33 14.84 1.86
CA ARG A 7 18.48 14.80 2.78
C ARG A 7 19.73 15.44 2.17
N GLN A 8 20.00 15.18 0.90
CA GLN A 8 21.14 15.78 0.21
C GLN A 8 21.01 17.29 0.02
N ILE A 9 19.81 17.79 -0.26
CA ILE A 9 19.57 19.24 -0.40
C ILE A 9 19.75 19.92 0.96
N ILE A 10 19.15 19.38 2.02
CA ILE A 10 19.30 19.94 3.38
C ILE A 10 20.77 19.96 3.79
N ALA A 11 21.50 18.86 3.55
CA ALA A 11 22.91 18.78 3.90
C ALA A 11 23.79 19.81 3.17
N ARG A 12 23.42 20.21 1.95
CA ARG A 12 24.22 21.14 1.13
C ARG A 12 23.77 22.60 1.23
N TYR A 13 22.47 22.83 1.40
CA TYR A 13 21.84 24.15 1.24
C TYR A 13 21.01 24.58 2.46
N GLY A 14 20.88 23.72 3.47
CA GLY A 14 20.04 23.97 4.65
C GLY A 14 18.55 23.74 4.40
N GLU A 15 17.76 23.74 5.46
CA GLU A 15 16.31 23.50 5.39
C GLU A 15 15.55 24.65 4.69
N ASN A 16 15.94 25.91 4.95
CA ASN A 16 15.26 27.07 4.36
C ASN A 16 15.35 27.06 2.83
N ALA A 17 16.50 26.69 2.27
CA ALA A 17 16.65 26.60 0.81
C ALA A 17 15.76 25.52 0.20
N LEU A 18 15.53 24.41 0.90
CA LEU A 18 14.65 23.35 0.44
C LEU A 18 13.18 23.78 0.42
N TYR A 19 12.70 24.41 1.51
CA TYR A 19 11.28 24.68 1.70
C TYR A 19 10.83 26.05 1.19
N GLU A 20 11.71 27.06 1.19
CA GLU A 20 11.39 28.44 0.84
C GLU A 20 12.08 28.91 -0.44
N GLY A 21 13.08 28.16 -0.93
CA GLY A 21 13.93 28.55 -2.04
C GLY A 21 13.35 28.33 -3.44
N GLY A 22 12.18 27.68 -3.57
CA GLY A 22 11.55 27.42 -4.87
C GLY A 22 12.40 26.57 -5.84
N LEU A 23 13.25 25.70 -5.30
CA LEU A 23 14.23 24.94 -6.09
C LEU A 23 13.55 23.96 -7.05
N SER A 24 13.98 23.97 -8.32
CA SER A 24 13.65 22.92 -9.30
C SER A 24 14.76 21.88 -9.32
N VAL A 25 14.45 20.64 -8.91
CA VAL A 25 15.44 19.58 -8.71
C VAL A 25 15.30 18.52 -9.79
N ARG A 26 16.38 18.33 -10.56
CA ARG A 26 16.48 17.27 -11.56
C ARG A 26 17.47 16.22 -11.08
N THR A 27 17.07 14.96 -11.16
CA THR A 27 17.83 13.84 -10.59
C THR A 27 18.27 12.87 -11.68
N THR A 28 19.14 11.92 -11.33
CA THR A 28 19.58 10.84 -12.21
C THR A 28 18.61 9.66 -12.28
N LEU A 29 17.48 9.73 -11.56
CA LEU A 29 16.50 8.65 -11.52
C LEU A 29 15.85 8.47 -12.89
N ASP A 30 16.01 7.28 -13.48
CA ASP A 30 15.20 6.85 -14.62
C ASP A 30 13.89 6.23 -14.10
N PRO A 31 12.71 6.81 -14.43
CA PRO A 31 11.42 6.28 -13.97
C PRO A 31 11.12 4.85 -14.43
N LYS A 32 11.58 4.45 -15.62
CA LYS A 32 11.35 3.11 -16.16
C LYS A 32 12.16 2.09 -15.37
N ILE A 33 13.45 2.36 -15.16
CA ILE A 33 14.32 1.47 -14.37
C ILE A 33 13.83 1.41 -12.92
N GLN A 34 13.40 2.53 -12.34
CA GLN A 34 12.87 2.56 -10.97
C GLN A 34 11.63 1.67 -10.82
N LEU A 35 10.72 1.68 -11.80
CA LEU A 35 9.54 0.80 -11.79
C LEU A 35 9.94 -0.68 -11.83
N ILE A 36 10.90 -1.03 -12.69
CA ILE A 36 11.41 -2.40 -12.81
C ILE A 36 12.09 -2.83 -11.50
N ALA A 37 12.96 -1.98 -10.92
CA ALA A 37 13.65 -2.27 -9.67
C ALA A 37 12.66 -2.54 -8.52
N ARG A 38 11.61 -1.72 -8.41
CA ARG A 38 10.55 -1.88 -7.41
C ARG A 38 9.82 -3.21 -7.57
N LYS A 39 9.42 -3.54 -8.80
CA LYS A 39 8.72 -4.80 -9.12
C LYS A 39 9.61 -6.02 -8.84
N SER A 40 10.89 -5.97 -9.22
CA SER A 40 11.83 -7.07 -8.97
C SER A 40 12.05 -7.32 -7.48
N LEU A 41 12.20 -6.24 -6.68
CA LEU A 41 12.32 -6.37 -5.22
C LEU A 41 11.06 -6.98 -4.61
N GLN A 42 9.88 -6.47 -4.96
CA GLN A 42 8.59 -6.97 -4.48
C GLN A 42 8.42 -8.46 -4.81
N ASN A 43 8.70 -8.87 -6.04
CA ASN A 43 8.63 -10.26 -6.47
C ASN A 43 9.58 -11.17 -5.68
N GLY A 44 10.81 -10.69 -5.41
CA GLY A 44 11.78 -11.43 -4.61
C GLY A 44 11.31 -11.66 -3.17
N LEU A 45 10.78 -10.61 -2.53
CA LEU A 45 10.24 -10.69 -1.17
C LEU A 45 9.01 -11.61 -1.10
N LEU A 46 8.10 -11.49 -2.08
CA LEU A 46 6.93 -12.37 -2.21
C LEU A 46 7.32 -13.84 -2.32
N LYS A 47 8.26 -14.15 -3.23
CA LYS A 47 8.76 -15.52 -3.40
C LYS A 47 9.37 -16.05 -2.10
N TYR A 48 10.15 -15.23 -1.40
CA TYR A 48 10.75 -15.60 -0.12
C TYR A 48 9.70 -15.90 0.95
N ASP A 49 8.63 -15.10 1.03
CA ASP A 49 7.56 -15.28 2.01
C ASP A 49 6.71 -16.51 1.72
N MET A 50 6.29 -16.69 0.45
CA MET A 50 5.44 -17.82 0.04
C MET A 50 6.08 -19.18 0.31
N LEU A 51 7.41 -19.28 0.23
CA LEU A 51 8.14 -20.51 0.53
C LEU A 51 8.11 -20.90 2.02
N ARG A 52 7.71 -19.99 2.91
CA ARG A 52 7.66 -20.22 4.37
C ARG A 52 6.25 -20.51 4.87
N GLY A 53 5.27 -20.59 3.95
CA GLY A 53 3.89 -20.85 4.29
C GLY A 53 3.15 -19.61 4.82
N TYR A 54 1.88 -19.81 5.11
CA TYR A 54 0.95 -18.75 5.50
C TYR A 54 1.04 -18.44 7.00
N ARG A 55 1.05 -17.14 7.34
CA ARG A 55 1.22 -16.64 8.72
C ARG A 55 -0.10 -16.30 9.42
N GLY A 56 -1.25 -16.58 8.79
CA GLY A 56 -2.56 -16.17 9.29
C GLY A 56 -3.03 -14.83 8.74
N PRO A 57 -4.30 -14.46 9.00
CA PRO A 57 -4.88 -13.24 8.48
C PRO A 57 -4.35 -12.01 9.22
N VAL A 58 -4.37 -10.85 8.56
CA VAL A 58 -3.99 -9.56 9.16
C VAL A 58 -4.86 -9.24 10.37
N LYS A 59 -6.16 -9.56 10.29
CA LYS A 59 -7.13 -9.35 11.37
C LYS A 59 -8.35 -10.27 11.19
N HIS A 60 -8.96 -10.66 12.30
CA HIS A 60 -10.29 -11.26 12.30
C HIS A 60 -11.34 -10.17 12.51
N ILE A 61 -12.41 -10.19 11.71
CA ILE A 61 -13.53 -9.25 11.82
C ILE A 61 -14.84 -10.04 11.86
N ASP A 62 -15.86 -9.45 12.49
CA ASP A 62 -17.20 -10.01 12.47
C ASP A 62 -17.86 -9.72 11.12
N ILE A 63 -18.42 -10.77 10.51
CA ILE A 63 -19.08 -10.73 9.20
C ILE A 63 -20.61 -10.92 9.30
N SER A 64 -21.16 -11.06 10.51
CA SER A 64 -22.60 -11.28 10.72
C SER A 64 -23.48 -10.07 10.36
N GLY A 65 -22.89 -8.89 10.22
CA GLY A 65 -23.55 -7.65 9.82
C GLY A 65 -22.92 -7.02 8.58
N ASP A 66 -22.78 -5.69 8.60
CA ASP A 66 -22.10 -4.97 7.53
C ASP A 66 -20.57 -5.15 7.62
N TRP A 67 -20.07 -6.24 7.03
CA TRP A 67 -18.64 -6.55 6.95
C TRP A 67 -17.83 -5.45 6.26
N GLY A 68 -18.44 -4.65 5.38
CA GLY A 68 -17.78 -3.58 4.64
C GLY A 68 -17.29 -2.46 5.56
N VAL A 69 -18.10 -2.13 6.59
CA VAL A 69 -17.71 -1.15 7.63
C VAL A 69 -16.57 -1.70 8.49
N ALA A 70 -16.69 -2.95 8.92
CA ALA A 70 -15.66 -3.60 9.73
C ALA A 70 -14.32 -3.70 8.99
N LEU A 71 -14.34 -4.09 7.71
CA LEU A 71 -13.17 -4.17 6.84
C LEU A 71 -12.62 -2.78 6.49
N GLY A 72 -13.48 -1.79 6.24
CA GLY A 72 -13.08 -0.41 5.98
C GLY A 72 -12.32 0.23 7.15
N ASN A 73 -12.59 -0.21 8.39
CA ASN A 73 -11.88 0.23 9.59
C ASN A 73 -10.52 -0.47 9.81
N VAL A 74 -10.19 -1.49 9.02
CA VAL A 74 -8.84 -2.08 9.02
C VAL A 74 -7.90 -1.16 8.27
N LYS A 75 -6.78 -0.78 8.89
CA LYS A 75 -5.77 0.05 8.23
C LYS A 75 -5.25 -0.66 6.98
N GLY A 76 -5.40 -0.01 5.83
CA GLY A 76 -4.93 -0.50 4.54
C GLY A 76 -3.40 -0.48 4.40
N LEU A 77 -2.91 -1.10 3.33
CA LEU A 77 -1.49 -1.17 2.99
C LEU A 77 -1.10 -0.01 2.06
N GLU A 78 -1.05 1.20 2.61
CA GLU A 78 -0.77 2.43 1.84
C GLU A 78 0.59 2.43 1.14
N ASP A 79 1.56 1.70 1.70
CA ASP A 79 2.92 1.55 1.22
C ASP A 79 3.08 0.45 0.16
N VAL A 80 2.07 -0.40 -0.02
CA VAL A 80 2.06 -1.51 -0.99
C VAL A 80 0.77 -1.44 -1.82
N PRO A 81 0.67 -0.48 -2.76
CA PRO A 81 -0.56 -0.21 -3.50
C PRO A 81 -0.98 -1.35 -4.44
N GLU A 82 -0.12 -2.34 -4.67
CA GLU A 82 -0.47 -3.55 -5.41
C GLU A 82 -1.40 -4.50 -4.63
N TRP A 83 -1.51 -4.35 -3.31
CA TRP A 83 -2.31 -5.24 -2.48
C TRP A 83 -3.54 -4.54 -1.94
N THR A 84 -4.68 -5.20 -2.11
CA THR A 84 -5.95 -4.77 -1.54
C THR A 84 -6.35 -5.74 -0.44
N LEU A 85 -6.73 -5.22 0.72
CA LEU A 85 -7.26 -6.05 1.79
C LEU A 85 -8.61 -6.65 1.38
N ALA A 86 -8.86 -7.88 1.81
CA ALA A 86 -10.12 -8.58 1.59
C ALA A 86 -10.52 -9.36 2.85
N VAL A 87 -11.81 -9.64 2.97
CA VAL A 87 -12.38 -10.52 3.98
C VAL A 87 -12.89 -11.80 3.31
N VAL A 88 -12.72 -12.94 3.96
CA VAL A 88 -13.34 -14.20 3.55
C VAL A 88 -14.78 -14.21 4.06
N LEU A 89 -15.74 -14.34 3.14
CA LEU A 89 -17.18 -14.36 3.44
C LEU A 89 -17.73 -15.79 3.50
N ASP A 90 -17.23 -16.66 2.62
CA ASP A 90 -17.60 -18.07 2.57
C ASP A 90 -16.42 -18.91 2.08
N SER A 91 -16.36 -20.17 2.54
CA SER A 91 -15.34 -21.13 2.12
C SER A 91 -15.94 -22.51 1.89
N SER A 92 -15.73 -23.04 0.68
CA SER A 92 -16.19 -24.37 0.27
C SER A 92 -15.06 -25.15 -0.41
N ALA A 93 -15.32 -26.40 -0.77
CA ALA A 93 -14.37 -27.22 -1.54
C ALA A 93 -14.13 -26.65 -2.96
N ASP A 94 -15.12 -25.92 -3.50
CA ASP A 94 -15.08 -25.36 -4.85
C ASP A 94 -14.40 -23.99 -4.90
N GLY A 95 -14.24 -23.31 -3.75
CA GLY A 95 -13.53 -22.05 -3.68
C GLY A 95 -13.81 -21.20 -2.44
N LEU A 96 -13.43 -19.93 -2.55
CA LEU A 96 -13.61 -18.91 -1.51
C LEU A 96 -14.39 -17.73 -2.09
N THR A 97 -15.37 -17.24 -1.34
CA THR A 97 -16.01 -15.95 -1.62
C THR A 97 -15.33 -14.89 -0.78
N ILE A 98 -14.85 -13.82 -1.42
CA ILE A 98 -14.17 -12.72 -0.74
C ILE A 98 -14.87 -11.39 -0.98
N GLY A 99 -14.88 -10.53 0.04
CA GLY A 99 -15.27 -9.13 -0.05
C GLY A 99 -14.04 -8.23 -0.06
N ILE A 100 -13.92 -7.33 -1.04
CA ILE A 100 -12.79 -6.40 -1.15
C ILE A 100 -13.01 -5.20 -0.22
N GLN A 101 -11.92 -4.68 0.36
CA GLN A 101 -12.00 -3.49 1.21
C GLN A 101 -12.59 -2.31 0.43
N PRO A 102 -13.69 -1.70 0.92
CA PRO A 102 -14.30 -0.58 0.23
C PRO A 102 -13.38 0.64 0.25
N SER A 103 -13.28 1.30 -0.89
CA SER A 103 -12.59 2.58 -1.03
C SER A 103 -13.23 3.65 -0.13
N ARG A 104 -12.43 4.60 0.35
CA ARG A 104 -12.92 5.79 1.04
C ARG A 104 -13.13 6.94 0.05
N GLN A 105 -14.25 7.63 0.20
CA GLN A 105 -14.49 8.91 -0.46
C GLN A 105 -13.61 10.00 0.19
N VAL A 106 -13.49 11.14 -0.51
CA VAL A 106 -12.78 12.32 0.03
C VAL A 106 -13.43 12.82 1.32
N SER A 107 -14.74 12.59 1.53
CA SER A 107 -15.45 12.88 2.78
C SER A 107 -15.07 11.98 3.96
N GLY A 108 -14.33 10.88 3.72
CA GLY A 108 -14.01 9.85 4.70
C GLY A 108 -15.02 8.69 4.75
N ASP A 109 -16.17 8.84 4.09
CA ASP A 109 -17.21 7.81 4.00
C ASP A 109 -16.78 6.64 3.11
N LEU A 110 -17.31 5.44 3.39
CA LEU A 110 -17.07 4.27 2.55
C LEU A 110 -17.93 4.32 1.28
N VAL A 111 -17.34 3.97 0.13
CA VAL A 111 -18.08 3.78 -1.11
C VAL A 111 -19.06 2.61 -0.95
N LYS A 112 -20.30 2.81 -1.43
CA LYS A 112 -21.40 1.84 -1.26
C LYS A 112 -21.34 0.66 -2.22
N ASP A 113 -20.64 0.79 -3.34
CA ASP A 113 -20.46 -0.29 -4.31
C ASP A 113 -19.44 -1.30 -3.78
N ARG A 114 -19.85 -2.58 -3.75
CA ARG A 114 -19.12 -3.71 -3.15
C ARG A 114 -19.09 -4.89 -4.10
#